data_AF-A0A1Y4DW33-F1
#
_entry.id   AF-A0A1Y4DW33-F1
#
_cell.length_a   1.000
_cell.length_b   1.000
_cell.length_c   1.000
_cell.angle_alpha   90.00
_cell.angle_beta   90.00
_cell.angle_gamma   90.00
#
_symmetry.space_group_name_H-M   'P 1'
#
loop_
_entity.id
_entity.type
_entity.pdbx_description
1 polymer ?
#
loop_
_entity_poly.entity_id
_entity_poly.type
_entity_poly.pdbx_seq_one_letter_code
_entity_poly.pdbx_strand_id
1 'polypeptide(L)'
;MEKALSQMSKEEKLQELADYLPCRHERQYVSRYIQALRQDDSEQVSWFESFGQSIRHVMLNVSTYERGKLFGYADKRFDEYGWIRGMLPIVENIELDTANVIHIGQSVNGQYAVTVSWGTSNAGGGSYPSVWDEPIADYKEAVSCGIRMLEQQYAKMSSKETSRLMAGLRELKQKHTGPQQLTLL
;
A
#
# COMPACT_ATOMS: atom_id res chain seq x y z
N MET A 1 15.01 -20.74 20.01
CA MET A 1 15.41 -19.43 19.46
C MET A 1 15.89 -19.71 18.06
N GLU A 2 15.21 -19.19 17.04
CA GLU A 2 15.75 -19.22 15.67
C GLU A 2 17.07 -18.45 15.62
N LYS A 3 18.00 -18.93 14.81
CA LYS A 3 19.32 -18.36 14.62
C LYS A 3 19.17 -17.06 13.82
N ALA A 4 19.82 -15.98 14.25
CA ALA A 4 19.78 -14.74 13.47
C ALA A 4 20.58 -14.90 12.16
N LEU A 5 20.19 -14.18 11.10
CA LEU A 5 20.88 -14.24 9.80
C LEU A 5 22.39 -14.01 9.90
N SER A 6 22.84 -13.11 10.78
CA SER A 6 24.26 -12.82 11.00
C SER A 6 25.06 -14.01 11.55
N GLN A 7 24.39 -15.00 12.15
CA GLN A 7 25.01 -16.20 12.71
C GLN A 7 24.97 -17.36 11.71
N MET A 8 24.13 -17.27 10.67
CA MET A 8 23.89 -18.38 9.74
C MET A 8 24.99 -18.53 8.69
N SER A 9 25.30 -19.77 8.32
CA SER A 9 26.12 -20.09 7.16
C SER A 9 25.37 -19.78 5.86
N LYS A 10 26.12 -19.74 4.76
CA LYS A 10 25.54 -19.57 3.42
C LYS A 10 24.51 -20.67 3.10
N GLU A 11 24.80 -21.91 3.46
CA GLU A 11 23.95 -23.08 3.23
C GLU A 11 22.67 -23.00 4.07
N GLU A 12 22.77 -22.62 5.35
CA GLU A 12 21.59 -22.42 6.21
C GLU A 12 20.68 -21.33 5.63
N LYS A 13 21.23 -20.20 5.16
CA LYS A 13 20.45 -19.12 4.53
C LYS A 13 19.77 -19.58 3.24
N LEU A 14 20.48 -20.33 2.40
CA LEU A 14 19.95 -20.88 1.16
C LEU A 14 18.81 -21.87 1.43
N GLN A 15 18.93 -22.69 2.49
CA GLN A 15 17.88 -23.62 2.89
C GLN A 15 16.64 -22.86 3.39
N GLU A 16 16.80 -21.88 4.28
CA GLU A 16 15.66 -21.05 4.74
C GLU A 16 14.98 -20.30 3.58
N LEU A 17 15.75 -19.79 2.61
CA LEU A 17 15.19 -19.15 1.42
C LEU A 17 14.43 -20.13 0.52
N ALA A 18 14.84 -21.40 0.48
CA ALA A 18 14.14 -22.44 -0.26
C ALA A 18 12.84 -22.86 0.44
N ASP A 19 12.83 -22.87 1.76
CA ASP A 19 11.66 -23.22 2.58
C ASP A 19 10.68 -22.04 2.75
N TYR A 20 11.14 -20.81 2.50
CA TYR A 20 10.28 -19.62 2.49
C TYR A 20 9.23 -19.74 1.38
N LEU A 21 7.98 -19.41 1.70
CA LEU A 21 6.85 -19.43 0.75
C LEU A 21 6.52 -18.00 0.29
N PRO A 22 7.23 -17.44 -0.70
CA PRO A 22 7.03 -16.06 -1.13
C PRO A 22 5.69 -15.86 -1.85
N CYS A 23 5.05 -14.72 -1.57
CA CYS A 23 3.96 -14.24 -2.40
C CYS A 23 4.50 -13.80 -3.78
N ARG A 24 3.59 -13.55 -4.75
CA ARG A 24 3.97 -13.24 -6.15
C ARG A 24 5.02 -12.13 -6.26
N HIS A 25 4.88 -11.06 -5.47
CA HIS A 25 5.74 -9.87 -5.54
C HIS A 25 7.09 -10.06 -4.83
N GLU A 26 7.18 -11.01 -3.89
CA GLU A 26 8.42 -11.31 -3.15
C GLU A 26 9.36 -12.25 -3.92
N ARG A 27 8.82 -13.06 -4.84
CA ARG A 27 9.59 -14.08 -5.59
C ARG A 27 10.85 -13.50 -6.25
N GLN A 28 10.77 -12.30 -6.80
CA GLN A 28 11.91 -11.63 -7.40
C GLN A 28 13.02 -11.29 -6.39
N TYR A 29 12.65 -10.93 -5.16
CA TYR A 29 13.61 -10.56 -4.11
C TYR A 29 14.27 -11.80 -3.52
N VAL A 30 13.49 -12.87 -3.30
CA VAL A 30 14.02 -14.19 -2.91
C VAL A 30 15.03 -14.68 -3.96
N SER A 31 14.67 -14.64 -5.24
CA SER A 31 15.58 -15.07 -6.31
C SER A 31 16.85 -14.23 -6.36
N ARG A 32 16.75 -12.91 -6.21
CA ARG A 32 17.91 -12.00 -6.16
C ARG A 32 18.81 -12.31 -4.97
N TYR A 33 18.23 -12.62 -3.81
CA TYR A 33 19.02 -12.93 -2.62
C TYR A 33 19.72 -14.29 -2.75
N ILE A 34 19.03 -15.31 -3.25
CA ILE A 34 19.65 -16.62 -3.57
C ILE A 34 20.81 -16.44 -4.55
N GLN A 35 20.64 -15.61 -5.58
CA GLN A 35 21.70 -15.33 -6.55
C GLN A 35 22.90 -14.65 -5.89
N ALA A 36 22.67 -13.63 -5.07
CA ALA A 36 23.73 -12.92 -4.35
C ALA A 36 24.55 -13.87 -3.44
N LEU A 37 23.87 -14.76 -2.71
CA LEU A 37 24.52 -15.78 -1.90
C LEU A 37 25.36 -16.72 -2.77
N ARG A 38 24.81 -17.23 -3.88
CA ARG A 38 25.53 -18.17 -4.77
C ARG A 38 26.77 -17.56 -5.40
N GLN A 39 26.72 -16.29 -5.73
CA GLN A 39 27.82 -15.55 -6.37
C GLN A 39 28.82 -14.96 -5.38
N ASP A 40 28.61 -15.15 -4.07
CA ASP A 40 29.42 -14.54 -3.00
C ASP A 40 29.50 -13.00 -3.13
N ASP A 41 28.41 -12.40 -3.60
CA ASP A 41 28.26 -10.94 -3.72
C ASP A 41 27.97 -10.34 -2.33
N SER A 42 29.05 -9.99 -1.63
CA SER A 42 28.98 -9.45 -0.27
C SER A 42 28.19 -8.15 -0.18
N GLU A 43 28.18 -7.33 -1.25
CA GLU A 43 27.47 -6.05 -1.25
C GLU A 43 25.96 -6.28 -1.31
N GLN A 44 25.48 -7.12 -2.23
CA GLN A 44 24.06 -7.47 -2.32
C GLN A 44 23.58 -8.22 -1.07
N VAL A 45 24.38 -9.16 -0.55
CA VAL A 45 24.05 -9.87 0.69
C VAL A 45 23.91 -8.89 1.85
N SER A 46 24.88 -7.98 2.02
CA SER A 46 24.80 -6.95 3.07
C SER A 46 23.58 -6.03 2.89
N TRP A 47 23.25 -5.68 1.64
CA TRP A 47 22.06 -4.90 1.34
C TRP A 47 20.78 -5.61 1.80
N PHE A 48 20.60 -6.89 1.50
CA PHE A 48 19.45 -7.68 1.96
C PHE A 48 19.42 -7.80 3.48
N GLU A 49 20.54 -8.19 4.10
CA GLU A 49 20.61 -8.42 5.55
C GLU A 49 20.42 -7.14 6.38
N SER A 50 20.66 -5.98 5.80
CA SER A 50 20.35 -4.70 6.46
C SER A 50 18.86 -4.43 6.67
N PHE A 51 17.96 -5.23 6.07
CA PHE A 51 16.51 -5.08 6.23
C PHE A 51 15.91 -5.91 7.36
N GLY A 52 16.66 -6.77 8.03
CA GLY A 52 16.09 -7.59 9.10
C GLY A 52 16.97 -8.71 9.60
N GLN A 53 16.51 -9.35 10.67
CA GLN A 53 17.27 -10.41 11.36
C GLN A 53 16.90 -11.83 10.91
N SER A 54 15.81 -11.98 10.14
CA SER A 54 15.33 -13.25 9.58
C SER A 54 14.92 -13.08 8.12
N ILE A 55 14.89 -14.17 7.34
CA ILE A 55 14.47 -14.13 5.93
C ILE A 55 13.10 -13.47 5.77
N ARG A 56 12.14 -13.81 6.64
CA ARG A 56 10.79 -13.21 6.62
C ARG A 56 10.83 -11.70 6.85
N HIS A 57 11.58 -11.21 7.85
CA HIS A 57 11.73 -9.77 8.07
C HIS A 57 12.35 -9.08 6.85
N VAL A 58 13.42 -9.65 6.31
CA VAL A 58 14.10 -9.11 5.13
C VAL A 58 13.13 -9.02 3.95
N MET A 59 12.40 -10.10 3.62
CA MET A 59 11.51 -10.10 2.45
C MET A 59 10.39 -9.07 2.56
N LEU A 60 9.75 -8.96 3.73
CA LEU A 60 8.66 -8.00 3.96
C LEU A 60 9.17 -6.55 3.89
N ASN A 61 10.31 -6.26 4.53
CA ASN A 61 10.88 -4.92 4.52
C ASN A 61 11.43 -4.53 3.15
N VAL A 62 12.13 -5.43 2.45
CA VAL A 62 12.60 -5.19 1.07
C VAL A 62 11.40 -4.90 0.16
N SER A 63 10.34 -5.69 0.26
CA SER A 63 9.17 -5.50 -0.60
C SER A 63 8.48 -4.17 -0.34
N THR A 64 8.34 -3.78 0.93
CA THR A 64 7.78 -2.48 1.33
C THR A 64 8.67 -1.32 0.89
N TYR A 65 10.00 -1.44 1.06
CA TYR A 65 10.98 -0.44 0.64
C TYR A 65 10.94 -0.20 -0.87
N GLU A 66 10.99 -1.28 -1.66
CA GLU A 66 10.95 -1.19 -3.12
C GLU A 66 9.62 -0.62 -3.64
N ARG A 67 8.50 -0.88 -2.96
CA ARG A 67 7.22 -0.21 -3.24
C ARG A 67 7.22 1.26 -2.84
N GLY A 68 7.79 1.58 -1.69
CA GLY A 68 7.93 2.96 -1.21
C GLY A 68 8.67 3.87 -2.19
N LYS A 69 9.61 3.34 -2.99
CA LYS A 69 10.30 4.12 -4.03
C LYS A 69 9.36 4.72 -5.07
N LEU A 70 8.24 4.05 -5.40
CA LEU A 70 7.24 4.60 -6.31
C LEU A 70 6.68 5.92 -5.78
N PHE A 71 6.49 5.99 -4.46
CA PHE A 71 6.00 7.13 -3.70
C PHE A 71 7.12 8.09 -3.23
N GLY A 72 8.34 7.94 -3.75
CA GLY A 72 9.47 8.81 -3.46
C GLY A 72 10.17 8.56 -2.12
N TYR A 73 9.84 7.46 -1.41
CA TYR A 73 10.56 7.07 -0.20
C TYR A 73 11.88 6.38 -0.57
N ALA A 74 13.00 6.99 -0.18
CA ALA A 74 14.35 6.45 -0.44
C ALA A 74 15.08 5.96 0.82
N ASP A 75 14.59 6.31 2.01
CA ASP A 75 15.24 5.97 3.27
C ASP A 75 14.73 4.65 3.86
N LYS A 76 15.62 3.86 4.46
CA LYS A 76 15.26 2.69 5.29
C LYS A 76 14.82 3.15 6.68
N ARG A 77 13.60 3.66 6.80
CA ARG A 77 13.04 4.09 8.10
C ARG A 77 12.31 2.92 8.77
N PHE A 78 12.99 2.31 9.73
CA PHE A 78 12.41 1.27 10.57
C PHE A 78 11.70 1.89 11.78
N ASP A 79 10.60 1.28 12.21
CA ASP A 79 10.01 1.54 13.51
C ASP A 79 10.75 0.83 14.65
N GLU A 80 10.25 0.98 15.87
CA GLU A 80 10.82 0.41 17.09
C GLU A 80 10.89 -1.14 17.07
N TYR A 81 10.14 -1.79 16.18
CA TYR A 81 10.11 -3.24 16.00
C TYR A 81 10.90 -3.70 14.78
N GLY A 82 11.58 -2.80 14.07
CA GLY A 82 12.37 -3.12 12.89
C GLY A 82 11.56 -3.25 11.60
N TRP A 83 10.33 -2.71 11.54
CA TRP A 83 9.49 -2.73 10.34
C TRP A 83 9.55 -1.41 9.57
N ILE A 84 9.59 -1.48 8.25
CA ILE A 84 9.37 -0.31 7.39
C ILE A 84 7.87 -0.03 7.31
N ARG A 85 7.45 1.18 7.67
CA ARG A 85 6.04 1.59 7.60
C ARG A 85 5.65 1.89 6.15
N GLY A 86 4.71 1.10 5.62
CA GLY A 86 4.15 1.30 4.29
C GLY A 86 2.93 2.23 4.23
N MET A 87 2.45 2.75 5.36
CA MET A 87 1.26 3.60 5.41
C MET A 87 1.56 5.02 4.91
N LEU A 88 0.67 5.57 4.08
CA LEU A 88 0.77 6.97 3.66
C LEU A 88 0.02 7.89 4.63
N PRO A 89 0.53 9.10 4.90
CA PRO A 89 -0.24 10.14 5.59
C PRO A 89 -1.53 10.47 4.86
N ILE A 90 -2.65 10.46 5.58
CA ILE A 90 -3.94 10.88 5.05
C ILE A 90 -3.98 12.40 5.05
N VAL A 91 -4.18 12.99 3.87
CA VAL A 91 -4.32 14.44 3.71
C VAL A 91 -5.78 14.88 3.67
N GLU A 92 -6.70 13.97 3.34
CA GLU A 92 -8.13 14.25 3.33
C GLU A 92 -8.96 12.97 3.55
N ASN A 93 -10.03 13.11 4.33
CA ASN A 93 -11.13 12.16 4.39
C ASN A 93 -12.36 12.81 3.77
N ILE A 94 -12.88 12.19 2.71
CA ILE A 94 -14.14 12.63 2.10
C ILE A 94 -15.25 11.71 2.60
N GLU A 95 -16.01 12.20 3.57
CA GLU A 95 -17.03 11.44 4.27
C GLU A 95 -18.40 11.59 3.59
N LEU A 96 -19.03 10.47 3.23
CA LEU A 96 -20.47 10.43 2.92
C LEU A 96 -21.30 10.27 4.20
N ASP A 97 -20.79 9.43 5.11
CA ASP A 97 -21.21 9.33 6.51
C ASP A 97 -20.08 8.69 7.33
N THR A 98 -20.35 8.37 8.60
CA THR A 98 -19.36 7.82 9.53
C THR A 98 -18.77 6.47 9.13
N ALA A 99 -19.45 5.70 8.27
CA ALA A 99 -19.01 4.37 7.85
C ALA A 99 -18.54 4.34 6.39
N ASN A 100 -18.75 5.43 5.64
CA ASN A 100 -18.50 5.52 4.21
C ASN A 100 -17.59 6.71 3.91
N VAL A 101 -16.29 6.43 3.79
CA VAL A 101 -15.23 7.44 3.73
C VAL A 101 -14.26 7.09 2.60
N ILE A 102 -13.92 8.07 1.76
CA ILE A 102 -12.79 7.98 0.85
C ILE A 102 -11.56 8.55 1.56
N HIS A 103 -10.51 7.75 1.71
CA HIS A 103 -9.25 8.16 2.29
C HIS A 103 -8.27 8.55 1.19
N ILE A 104 -7.81 9.81 1.21
CA ILE A 104 -6.79 10.30 0.29
C ILE A 104 -5.47 10.36 1.03
N GLY A 105 -4.57 9.42 0.71
CA GLY A 105 -3.19 9.43 1.18
C GLY A 105 -2.31 10.22 0.21
N GLN A 106 -1.34 10.97 0.72
CA GLN A 106 -0.34 11.65 -0.11
C GLN A 106 1.07 11.31 0.34
N SER A 107 1.91 11.03 -0.65
CA SER A 107 3.33 10.71 -0.45
C SER A 107 4.24 11.92 -0.63
N VAL A 108 5.53 11.74 -0.32
CA VAL A 108 6.53 12.82 -0.34
C VAL A 108 6.83 13.34 -1.74
N ASN A 109 6.61 12.56 -2.80
CA ASN A 109 6.75 13.00 -4.18
C ASN A 109 5.45 13.60 -4.76
N GLY A 110 4.42 13.79 -3.94
CA GLY A 110 3.14 14.38 -4.34
C GLY A 110 2.14 13.40 -4.93
N GLN A 111 2.49 12.12 -5.13
CA GLN A 111 1.55 11.10 -5.59
C GLN A 111 0.55 10.75 -4.50
N TYR A 112 -0.66 10.42 -4.93
CA TYR A 112 -1.77 10.00 -4.10
C TYR A 112 -1.95 8.48 -4.11
N ALA A 113 -2.46 7.95 -3.01
CA ALA A 113 -3.02 6.62 -2.91
C ALA A 113 -4.42 6.73 -2.32
N VAL A 114 -5.35 5.90 -2.81
CA VAL A 114 -6.76 6.02 -2.44
C VAL A 114 -7.30 4.68 -1.98
N THR A 115 -7.92 4.70 -0.81
CA THR A 115 -8.68 3.58 -0.28
C THR A 115 -10.03 4.08 0.23
N VAL A 116 -10.92 3.14 0.55
CA VAL A 116 -12.26 3.49 1.01
C VAL A 116 -12.61 2.63 2.23
N SER A 117 -13.24 3.26 3.21
CA SER A 117 -14.06 2.58 4.20
C SER A 117 -15.50 2.60 3.72
N TRP A 118 -16.20 1.48 3.80
CA TRP A 118 -17.60 1.38 3.44
C TRP A 118 -18.34 0.53 4.46
N GLY A 119 -19.58 0.91 4.71
CA GLY A 119 -20.47 0.23 5.65
C GLY A 119 -21.91 0.35 5.20
N THR A 120 -22.59 -0.78 5.26
CA THR A 120 -24.04 -0.91 5.14
C THR A 120 -24.54 -1.61 6.41
N SER A 121 -25.86 -1.63 6.62
CA SER A 121 -26.46 -2.22 7.82
C SER A 121 -25.96 -3.63 8.19
N ASN A 122 -25.51 -4.44 7.23
CA ASN A 122 -25.15 -5.86 7.45
C ASN A 122 -23.71 -6.22 7.03
N ALA A 123 -22.95 -5.30 6.45
CA ALA A 123 -21.62 -5.57 5.92
C ALA A 123 -20.79 -4.30 5.82
N GLY A 124 -19.49 -4.43 6.04
CA GLY A 124 -18.56 -3.33 5.85
C GLY A 124 -17.12 -3.82 5.68
N GLY A 125 -16.25 -2.90 5.30
CA GLY A 125 -14.84 -3.13 5.13
C GLY A 125 -14.11 -1.83 4.85
N GLY A 126 -12.79 -1.82 5.07
CA GLY A 126 -11.99 -0.66 4.79
C GLY A 126 -10.51 -0.95 4.88
N SER A 127 -9.73 -0.07 4.27
CA SER A 127 -8.29 -0.04 4.41
C SER A 127 -7.84 1.42 4.42
N TYR A 128 -6.62 1.64 4.86
CA TYR A 128 -5.96 2.94 4.80
C TYR A 128 -4.94 2.97 3.65
N PRO A 129 -4.67 4.14 3.05
CA PRO A 129 -3.75 4.25 1.92
C PRO A 129 -2.32 3.84 2.30
N SER A 130 -1.66 3.12 1.41
CA SER A 130 -0.33 2.56 1.62
C SER A 130 0.49 2.48 0.34
N VAL A 131 1.78 2.15 0.46
CA VAL A 131 2.71 1.95 -0.66
C VAL A 131 2.33 0.76 -1.56
N TRP A 132 1.33 -0.01 -1.16
CA TRP A 132 0.80 -1.14 -1.92
C TRP A 132 -0.35 -0.76 -2.85
N ASP A 133 -0.90 0.44 -2.70
CA ASP A 133 -1.88 0.99 -3.61
C ASP A 133 -1.18 1.57 -4.86
N GLU A 134 -1.90 1.66 -5.96
CA GLU A 134 -1.35 2.23 -7.19
C GLU A 134 -1.21 3.76 -7.07
N PRO A 135 -0.06 4.33 -7.42
CA PRO A 135 0.13 5.78 -7.33
C PRO A 135 -0.71 6.55 -8.36
N ILE A 136 -1.37 7.60 -7.89
CA ILE A 136 -2.19 8.49 -8.71
C ILE A 136 -1.55 9.88 -8.71
N ALA A 137 -1.26 10.43 -9.88
CA ALA A 137 -0.57 11.71 -9.99
C ALA A 137 -1.47 12.92 -9.72
N ASP A 138 -2.75 12.85 -10.11
CA ASP A 138 -3.69 13.97 -10.05
C ASP A 138 -4.72 13.76 -8.94
N TYR A 139 -4.97 14.79 -8.15
CA TYR A 139 -5.92 14.75 -7.04
C TYR A 139 -7.37 14.51 -7.50
N LYS A 140 -7.81 15.10 -8.62
CA LYS A 140 -9.18 14.87 -9.12
C LYS A 140 -9.35 13.43 -9.59
N GLU A 141 -8.31 12.83 -10.18
CA GLU A 141 -8.32 11.39 -10.49
C GLU A 141 -8.34 10.54 -9.22
N ALA A 142 -7.63 10.95 -8.16
CA ALA A 142 -7.67 10.26 -6.87
C ALA A 142 -9.09 10.25 -6.29
N VAL A 143 -9.76 11.40 -6.24
CA VAL A 143 -11.17 11.49 -5.82
C VAL A 143 -12.09 10.65 -6.72
N SER A 144 -11.89 10.71 -8.04
CA SER A 144 -12.66 9.91 -9.01
C SER A 144 -12.46 8.41 -8.82
N CYS A 145 -11.25 7.99 -8.46
CA CYS A 145 -10.92 6.60 -8.13
C CYS A 145 -11.69 6.16 -6.88
N GLY A 146 -11.65 6.93 -5.79
CA GLY A 146 -12.36 6.63 -4.56
C GLY A 146 -13.88 6.54 -4.75
N ILE A 147 -14.46 7.44 -5.55
CA ILE A 147 -15.88 7.37 -5.94
C ILE A 147 -16.19 6.05 -6.64
N ARG A 148 -15.42 5.68 -7.67
CA ARG A 148 -15.62 4.41 -8.40
C ARG A 148 -15.49 3.20 -7.49
N MET A 149 -14.56 3.22 -6.53
CA MET A 149 -14.39 2.12 -5.57
C MET A 149 -15.66 1.93 -4.73
N LEU A 150 -16.24 3.02 -4.20
CA LEU A 150 -17.49 2.94 -3.45
C LEU A 150 -18.69 2.55 -4.34
N GLU A 151 -18.81 3.11 -5.54
CA GLU A 151 -19.84 2.72 -6.51
C GLU A 151 -19.81 1.20 -6.78
N GLN A 152 -18.62 0.62 -6.95
CA GLN A 152 -18.44 -0.82 -7.16
C GLN A 152 -18.82 -1.67 -5.95
N GLN A 153 -18.59 -1.19 -4.72
CA GLN A 153 -19.03 -1.92 -3.54
C GLN A 153 -20.54 -1.88 -3.39
N TYR A 154 -21.15 -0.70 -3.55
CA TYR A 154 -22.59 -0.54 -3.45
C TYR A 154 -23.34 -1.26 -4.57
N ALA A 155 -22.78 -1.35 -5.79
CA ALA A 155 -23.42 -2.08 -6.88
C ALA A 155 -23.59 -3.58 -6.58
N LYS A 156 -22.79 -4.16 -5.68
CA LYS A 156 -22.93 -5.56 -5.24
C LYS A 156 -24.06 -5.75 -4.23
N MET A 157 -24.62 -4.66 -3.71
CA MET A 157 -25.58 -4.65 -2.61
C MET A 157 -26.82 -3.86 -3.03
N SER A 158 -27.99 -4.49 -3.09
CA SER A 158 -29.22 -3.78 -3.44
C SER A 158 -30.03 -3.48 -2.18
N SER A 159 -30.02 -2.21 -1.74
CA SER A 159 -30.82 -1.75 -0.60
C SER A 159 -31.21 -0.27 -0.73
N LYS A 160 -32.21 0.17 0.02
CA LYS A 160 -32.58 1.60 0.12
C LYS A 160 -31.41 2.47 0.60
N GLU A 161 -30.59 1.94 1.50
CA GLU A 161 -29.39 2.61 2.02
C GLU A 161 -28.34 2.82 0.92
N THR A 162 -28.04 1.79 0.14
CA THR A 162 -27.09 1.91 -1.00
C THR A 162 -27.57 2.90 -2.05
N SER A 163 -28.88 3.02 -2.27
CA SER A 163 -29.45 4.04 -3.18
C SER A 163 -29.19 5.47 -2.69
N ARG A 164 -29.28 5.72 -1.38
CA ARG A 164 -28.95 7.01 -0.76
C ARG A 164 -27.45 7.31 -0.91
N LEU A 165 -26.59 6.34 -0.61
CA LEU A 165 -25.14 6.48 -0.74
C LEU A 165 -24.71 6.75 -2.19
N MET A 166 -25.32 6.04 -3.16
CA MET A 166 -25.10 6.28 -4.59
C MET A 166 -25.54 7.69 -5.03
N ALA A 167 -26.58 8.27 -4.43
CA ALA A 167 -26.96 9.66 -4.69
C ALA A 167 -25.90 10.64 -4.16
N GLY A 168 -25.41 10.43 -2.94
CA GLY A 168 -24.32 11.24 -2.37
C GLY A 168 -23.03 11.18 -3.20
N LEU A 169 -22.68 10.00 -3.76
CA LEU A 169 -21.54 9.87 -4.67
C LEU A 169 -21.71 10.69 -5.96
N ARG A 170 -22.94 10.80 -6.49
CA ARG A 170 -23.20 11.64 -7.69
C ARG A 170 -23.00 13.12 -7.39
N GLU A 171 -23.45 13.58 -6.22
CA GLU A 171 -23.22 14.97 -5.78
C GLU A 171 -21.73 15.23 -5.59
N LEU A 172 -21.00 14.30 -4.95
CA LEU A 172 -19.56 14.40 -4.77
C LEU A 172 -18.82 14.46 -6.12
N LYS A 173 -19.22 13.63 -7.08
CA LYS A 173 -18.68 13.64 -8.44
C LYS A 173 -18.89 15.00 -9.10
N GLN A 174 -20.08 15.59 -9.01
CA GLN A 174 -20.35 16.92 -9.56
C GLN A 174 -19.45 17.99 -8.93
N LYS A 175 -19.28 17.95 -7.61
CA LYS A 175 -18.48 18.92 -6.86
C LYS A 175 -16.98 18.85 -7.19
N HIS A 176 -16.41 17.65 -7.32
CA HIS A 176 -14.96 17.46 -7.45
C HIS A 176 -14.48 17.25 -8.89
N THR A 177 -15.36 16.82 -9.80
CA THR A 177 -15.01 16.48 -11.19
C THR A 177 -15.79 17.27 -12.23
N GLY A 178 -16.76 18.10 -11.81
CA GLY A 178 -17.46 19.01 -12.71
C GLY A 178 -16.55 20.10 -13.28
N PRO A 179 -16.92 20.72 -14.41
CA PRO A 179 -16.22 21.87 -14.93
C PRO A 179 -16.24 22.99 -13.88
N GLN A 180 -15.06 23.50 -13.50
CA GLN A 180 -14.98 24.73 -12.70
C GLN A 180 -15.67 25.82 -13.50
N GLN A 181 -16.79 26.34 -13.01
CA GLN A 181 -17.30 27.60 -13.51
C GLN A 181 -16.24 28.65 -13.19
N LEU A 182 -15.49 29.07 -14.21
CA LEU A 182 -14.66 30.26 -14.14
C LEU A 182 -15.61 31.43 -13.88
N THR A 183 -15.74 31.83 -12.62
CA THR A 183 -16.29 33.13 -12.27
C THR A 183 -15.29 34.16 -12.80
N LEU A 184 -15.58 34.70 -13.98
CA LEU A 184 -14.96 35.91 -14.49
C LEU A 184 -15.30 37.03 -13.47
N LEU A 185 -14.30 37.45 -12.71
CA LEU A 185 -14.31 38.73 -12.01
C LEU A 185 -13.91 39.83 -12.99
#